data_AF-E3MU04-F1
#
_entry.id   AF-E3MU04-F1
#
_cell.length_a   1.000
_cell.length_b   1.000
_cell.length_c   1.000
_cell.angle_alpha   90.00
_cell.angle_beta   90.00
_cell.angle_gamma   90.00
#
_symmetry.space_group_name_H-M   'P 1'
#
loop_
_entity.id
_entity.type
_entity.pdbx_description
1 polymer ?
#
loop_
_entity_poly.entity_id
_entity_poly.type
_entity_poly.pdbx_seq_one_letter_code
_entity_poly.pdbx_strand_id
1 'polypeptide(L)'
;MQSIRHPEPTHIEITISRRRMYVSLMHRFEVCSLWSIIAEYEKRLLEFYRDDIIGGASVRVMKLGDSRFNIDAPQQPENAIKALVNHMKEVFKLPLIVDFRPNGMNDFLRFIPIFPVCKRFLLYGTEPISSQELKYIEDNVVVEERYNCMIPVN
;
A
#
# COMPACT_ATOMS: atom_id res chain seq x y z
N MET A 1 4.08 -30.54 17.03
CA MET A 1 4.12 -29.23 16.34
C MET A 1 3.63 -28.17 17.31
N GLN A 2 4.54 -27.35 17.86
CA GLN A 2 4.11 -26.12 18.54
C GLN A 2 3.67 -25.14 17.45
N SER A 3 2.39 -24.79 17.42
CA SER A 3 1.89 -23.67 16.62
C SER A 3 2.59 -22.42 17.12
N ILE A 4 3.51 -21.88 16.33
CA ILE A 4 4.06 -20.55 16.56
C ILE A 4 2.87 -19.61 16.41
N ARG A 5 2.36 -19.09 17.54
CA ARG A 5 1.29 -18.09 17.51
C ARG A 5 1.91 -16.83 16.92
N HIS A 6 1.57 -16.54 15.67
CA HIS A 6 1.83 -15.22 15.12
C HIS A 6 1.10 -14.19 16.01
N PRO A 7 1.77 -13.09 16.40
CA PRO A 7 1.13 -12.07 17.21
C PRO A 7 -0.06 -11.49 16.44
N GLU A 8 -1.16 -11.24 17.15
CA GLU A 8 -2.42 -10.80 16.55
C GLU A 8 -2.25 -9.43 15.88
N PRO A 9 -2.54 -9.28 14.58
CA PRO A 9 -2.36 -8.00 13.90
C PRO A 9 -3.24 -6.91 14.52
N THR A 10 -2.68 -5.70 14.59
CA THR A 10 -3.28 -4.53 15.23
C THR A 10 -3.75 -3.47 14.23
N HIS A 11 -3.17 -3.45 13.04
CA HIS A 11 -3.53 -2.54 11.96
C HIS A 11 -3.04 -3.09 10.61
N ILE A 12 -3.55 -2.49 9.54
CA ILE A 12 -3.06 -2.67 8.18
C ILE A 12 -2.26 -1.41 7.84
N GLU A 13 -1.00 -1.59 7.45
CA GLU A 13 -0.18 -0.49 6.96
C GLU A 13 -0.13 -0.52 5.42
N ILE A 14 -0.30 0.64 4.81
CA ILE A 14 -0.24 0.84 3.37
C ILE A 14 0.86 1.86 3.11
N THR A 15 1.83 1.51 2.28
CA THR A 15 2.85 2.44 1.80
C THR A 15 2.73 2.60 0.30
N ILE A 16 2.66 3.84 -0.16
CA ILE A 16 2.64 4.19 -1.59
C ILE A 16 3.80 5.14 -1.88
N SER A 17 4.70 4.72 -2.75
CA SER A 17 5.77 5.55 -3.29
C SER A 17 6.14 5.08 -4.69
N ARG A 18 6.87 5.91 -5.44
CA ARG A 18 7.33 5.57 -6.80
C ARG A 18 8.03 4.20 -6.88
N ARG A 19 8.87 3.87 -5.90
CA ARG A 19 9.72 2.66 -5.92
C ARG A 19 9.17 1.50 -5.11
N ARG A 20 8.26 1.79 -4.17
CA ARG A 20 7.76 0.80 -3.21
C ARG A 20 6.29 1.03 -2.97
N MET A 21 5.50 0.01 -3.27
CA MET A 21 4.11 -0.07 -2.88
C MET A 21 3.94 -1.35 -2.08
N TYR A 22 3.33 -1.30 -0.90
CA TYR A 22 3.02 -2.53 -0.18
C TYR A 22 1.84 -2.37 0.76
N VAL A 23 1.23 -3.51 1.07
CA VAL A 23 0.23 -3.66 2.13
C VAL A 23 0.80 -4.65 3.15
N SER A 24 0.75 -4.31 4.43
CA SER A 24 1.25 -5.16 5.51
C SER A 24 0.25 -5.31 6.64
N LEU A 25 0.23 -6.51 7.25
CA LEU A 25 -0.37 -6.73 8.56
C LEU A 25 0.68 -6.48 9.61
N MET A 26 0.34 -5.64 10.59
CA MET A 26 1.30 -5.17 11.58
C MET A 26 0.83 -5.50 12.99
N HIS A 27 1.71 -6.08 13.82
CA HIS A 27 1.55 -6.11 15.27
C HIS A 27 2.46 -5.06 15.90
N ARG A 28 1.90 -3.91 16.28
CA ARG A 28 2.70 -2.76 16.74
C ARG A 28 3.73 -2.33 15.69
N PHE A 29 5.00 -2.68 15.88
CA PHE A 29 6.10 -2.35 14.96
C PHE A 29 6.60 -3.56 14.17
N GLU A 30 5.97 -4.73 14.35
CA GLU A 30 6.37 -5.99 13.74
C GLU A 30 5.49 -6.32 12.52
N VAL A 31 6.12 -6.74 11.43
CA VAL A 31 5.43 -7.17 10.21
C VAL A 31 4.99 -8.63 10.36
N CYS A 32 3.69 -8.88 10.46
CA CYS A 32 3.10 -10.22 10.48
C CYS A 32 3.06 -10.81 9.07
N SER A 33 2.67 -10.01 8.07
CA SER A 33 2.61 -10.40 6.67
C SER A 33 2.79 -9.19 5.76
N LEU A 34 3.33 -9.40 4.56
CA LEU A 34 3.69 -8.33 3.62
C LEU A 34 3.41 -8.74 2.17
N TRP A 35 2.72 -7.86 1.44
CA TRP A 35 2.52 -7.94 0.00
C TRP A 35 3.16 -6.73 -0.64
N SER A 36 4.29 -6.93 -1.31
CA SER A 36 5.03 -5.90 -2.02
C SER A 36 4.62 -5.87 -3.49
N ILE A 37 4.31 -4.69 -4.00
CA ILE A 37 3.93 -4.45 -5.39
C ILE A 37 5.07 -3.67 -6.03
N ILE A 38 5.72 -4.30 -7.01
CA ILE A 38 6.95 -3.79 -7.59
C ILE A 38 6.63 -3.19 -8.96
N ALA A 39 7.08 -1.94 -9.17
CA ALA A 39 6.90 -1.22 -10.44
C ALA A 39 8.12 -1.34 -11.38
N GLU A 40 9.31 -1.71 -10.88
CA GLU A 40 10.54 -1.81 -11.67
C GLU A 40 11.22 -3.19 -11.52
N TYR A 41 11.67 -3.73 -12.65
CA TYR A 41 11.80 -5.16 -12.92
C TYR A 41 13.21 -5.71 -12.70
N GLU A 42 13.37 -6.78 -11.93
CA GLU A 42 14.52 -7.68 -12.06
C GLU A 42 14.12 -8.92 -12.88
N LYS A 43 14.47 -8.93 -14.17
CA LYS A 43 14.13 -10.02 -15.11
C LYS A 43 14.56 -11.41 -14.62
N ARG A 44 15.57 -11.48 -13.75
CA ARG A 44 16.12 -12.74 -13.25
C ARG A 44 15.17 -13.54 -12.36
N LEU A 45 14.14 -12.91 -11.80
CA LEU A 45 13.22 -13.59 -10.87
C LEU A 45 11.96 -14.14 -11.54
N LEU A 46 11.77 -13.92 -12.85
CA LEU A 46 10.56 -14.25 -13.60
C LEU A 46 10.09 -15.70 -13.46
N GLU A 47 11.03 -16.64 -13.42
CA GLU A 47 10.74 -18.07 -13.35
C GLU A 47 10.04 -18.50 -12.05
N PHE A 48 10.12 -17.67 -11.00
CA PHE A 48 9.50 -17.93 -9.70
C PHE A 48 8.11 -17.30 -9.56
N TYR A 49 7.70 -16.45 -10.52
CA TYR A 49 6.39 -15.84 -10.53
C TYR A 49 5.36 -16.77 -11.18
N ARG A 50 4.14 -16.72 -10.66
CA ARG A 50 2.97 -17.38 -11.25
C ARG A 50 1.96 -16.32 -11.67
N ASP A 51 1.33 -16.53 -12.82
CA ASP A 51 0.25 -15.66 -13.27
C ASP A 51 -0.97 -15.79 -12.35
N ASP A 52 -1.59 -14.67 -12.04
CA ASP A 52 -2.76 -14.57 -11.17
C ASP A 52 -3.63 -13.37 -11.57
N ILE A 53 -4.82 -13.26 -10.95
CA ILE A 53 -5.74 -12.15 -11.13
C ILE A 53 -6.10 -11.57 -9.77
N ILE A 54 -5.71 -10.32 -9.53
CA ILE A 54 -6.03 -9.59 -8.30
C ILE A 54 -6.84 -8.35 -8.68
N GLY A 55 -8.08 -8.27 -8.21
CA GLY A 55 -8.93 -7.10 -8.50
C GLY A 55 -9.28 -6.90 -9.97
N GLY A 56 -9.30 -7.98 -10.76
CA GLY A 56 -9.46 -7.92 -12.21
C GLY A 56 -8.20 -7.50 -12.96
N ALA A 57 -7.11 -7.13 -12.27
CA ALA A 57 -5.82 -6.89 -12.90
C ALA A 57 -5.05 -8.21 -13.04
N SER A 58 -4.55 -8.47 -14.24
CA SER A 58 -3.58 -9.55 -14.46
C SER A 58 -2.27 -9.17 -13.78
N VAL A 59 -1.83 -10.01 -12.85
CA VAL A 59 -0.62 -9.81 -12.06
C VAL A 59 0.22 -11.07 -12.09
N ARG A 60 1.47 -10.92 -11.68
CA ARG A 60 2.36 -12.04 -11.41
C ARG A 60 2.70 -12.06 -9.93
N VAL A 61 2.58 -13.22 -9.28
CA VAL A 61 2.83 -13.37 -7.84
C VAL A 61 3.98 -14.32 -7.58
N MET A 62 4.91 -13.93 -6.72
CA MET A 62 5.99 -14.77 -6.20
C MET A 62 5.91 -14.80 -4.67
N LYS A 63 5.84 -16.02 -4.10
CA LYS A 63 5.94 -16.20 -2.65
C LYS A 63 7.41 -16.20 -2.23
N LEU A 64 7.81 -15.25 -1.39
CA LEU A 64 9.18 -15.12 -0.87
C LEU A 64 9.42 -15.93 0.41
N GLY A 65 8.36 -16.21 1.15
CA GLY A 65 8.38 -16.94 2.42
C GLY A 65 6.97 -17.12 2.95
N ASP A 66 6.82 -17.64 4.16
CA ASP A 66 5.50 -18.03 4.68
C ASP A 66 4.47 -16.89 4.68
N SER A 67 4.91 -15.66 4.97
CA SER A 67 4.05 -14.49 5.08
C SER A 67 4.45 -13.32 4.17
N ARG A 68 5.28 -13.57 3.14
CA ARG A 68 5.80 -12.51 2.26
C ARG A 68 5.59 -12.83 0.78
N PHE A 69 5.03 -11.86 0.08
CA PHE A 69 4.67 -11.98 -1.33
C PHE A 69 5.18 -10.78 -2.12
N ASN A 70 5.69 -11.04 -3.32
CA ASN A 70 5.92 -10.04 -4.34
C ASN A 70 4.86 -10.16 -5.42
N ILE A 71 4.34 -9.01 -5.83
CA ILE A 71 3.31 -8.87 -6.86
C ILE A 71 3.87 -7.91 -7.91
N ASP A 72 3.89 -8.37 -9.12
CA ASP A 72 4.25 -7.59 -10.29
C ASP A 72 2.96 -7.17 -11.00
N ALA A 73 2.69 -5.86 -10.98
CA ALA A 73 1.48 -5.21 -11.50
C ALA A 73 1.85 -3.96 -12.31
N PRO A 74 2.52 -4.12 -13.48
CA PRO A 74 3.21 -3.02 -14.15
C PRO A 74 2.26 -2.05 -14.87
N GLN A 75 1.03 -2.48 -15.19
CA GLN A 75 0.09 -1.68 -15.97
C GLN A 75 -0.90 -0.88 -15.09
N GLN A 76 -1.33 -1.44 -13.96
CA GLN A 76 -2.39 -0.87 -13.11
C GLN A 76 -2.15 -1.19 -11.61
N PRO A 77 -1.04 -0.71 -11.03
CA PRO A 77 -0.71 -0.99 -9.62
C PRO A 77 -1.80 -0.54 -8.64
N GLU A 78 -2.54 0.52 -8.95
CA GLU A 78 -3.67 1.02 -8.17
C GLU A 78 -4.80 -0.02 -8.02
N ASN A 79 -5.06 -0.83 -9.04
CA ASN A 79 -6.10 -1.86 -9.00
C ASN A 79 -5.67 -3.03 -8.11
N ALA A 80 -4.40 -3.44 -8.21
CA ALA A 80 -3.82 -4.46 -7.35
C ALA A 80 -3.83 -4.03 -5.88
N ILE A 81 -3.38 -2.80 -5.59
CA ILE A 81 -3.40 -2.24 -4.23
C ILE A 81 -4.83 -2.16 -3.70
N LYS A 82 -5.77 -1.64 -4.50
CA LYS A 82 -7.17 -1.51 -4.09
C LYS A 82 -7.78 -2.85 -3.70
N ALA A 83 -7.56 -3.87 -4.51
CA ALA A 83 -8.09 -5.20 -4.24
C ALA A 83 -7.48 -5.83 -2.99
N LEU A 84 -6.16 -5.67 -2.79
CA LEU A 84 -5.50 -6.10 -1.56
C LEU A 84 -6.07 -5.36 -0.35
N VAL A 85 -6.10 -4.03 -0.36
CA VAL A 85 -6.62 -3.24 0.76
C VAL A 85 -8.06 -3.63 1.10
N ASN A 86 -8.93 -3.79 0.08
CA ASN A 86 -10.31 -4.23 0.29
C ASN A 86 -10.39 -5.61 0.96
N HIS A 87 -9.64 -6.58 0.43
CA HIS A 87 -9.60 -7.93 0.99
C HIS A 87 -9.11 -7.93 2.45
N MET A 88 -8.04 -7.18 2.73
CA MET A 88 -7.46 -7.09 4.08
C MET A 88 -8.43 -6.43 5.06
N LYS A 89 -9.14 -5.38 4.64
CA LYS A 89 -10.18 -4.74 5.46
C LYS A 89 -11.34 -5.69 5.74
N GLU A 90 -11.77 -6.45 4.74
CA GLU A 90 -12.89 -7.39 4.87
C GLU A 90 -12.55 -8.52 5.85
N VAL A 91 -11.36 -9.11 5.71
CA VAL A 91 -10.92 -10.26 6.51
C VAL A 91 -10.56 -9.85 7.93
N PHE A 92 -9.72 -8.83 8.10
CA PHE A 92 -9.14 -8.50 9.40
C PHE A 92 -9.94 -7.43 10.16
N LYS A 93 -10.70 -6.57 9.45
CA LYS A 93 -11.48 -5.48 10.06
C LYS A 93 -10.64 -4.56 10.94
N LEU A 94 -9.38 -4.34 10.55
CA LEU A 94 -8.40 -3.55 11.27
C LEU A 94 -8.30 -2.12 10.71
N PRO A 95 -7.89 -1.14 11.53
CA PRO A 95 -7.67 0.23 11.07
C PRO A 95 -6.53 0.31 10.05
N LEU A 96 -6.63 1.31 9.17
CA LEU A 96 -5.57 1.61 8.19
C LEU A 96 -4.60 2.67 8.72
N ILE A 97 -3.30 2.46 8.49
CA ILE A 97 -2.27 3.49 8.60
C ILE A 97 -1.66 3.65 7.20
N VAL A 98 -1.61 4.88 6.70
CA VAL A 98 -1.17 5.18 5.34
C VAL A 98 0.07 6.05 5.35
N ASP A 99 1.14 5.57 4.71
CA ASP A 99 2.36 6.31 4.38
C ASP A 99 2.37 6.61 2.87
N PHE A 100 2.12 7.88 2.52
CA PHE A 100 1.92 8.33 1.16
C PHE A 100 3.03 9.29 0.74
N ARG A 101 3.84 8.86 -0.24
CA ARG A 101 5.05 9.54 -0.70
C ARG A 101 5.03 9.75 -2.22
N PRO A 102 4.36 10.81 -2.70
CA PRO A 102 4.07 11.00 -4.13
C PRO A 102 5.26 11.48 -4.98
N ASN A 103 6.42 11.79 -4.38
CA ASN A 103 7.62 12.23 -5.11
C ASN A 103 7.90 11.39 -6.37
N GLY A 104 8.04 12.08 -7.51
CA GLY A 104 8.31 11.46 -8.80
C GLY A 104 7.22 10.52 -9.33
N MET A 105 6.01 10.54 -8.76
CA MET A 105 4.85 9.79 -9.27
C MET A 105 3.95 10.73 -10.08
N ASN A 106 3.85 10.46 -11.38
CA ASN A 106 2.81 11.09 -12.19
C ASN A 106 1.44 10.52 -11.80
N ASP A 107 0.41 11.37 -11.73
CA ASP A 107 -0.98 11.01 -11.44
C ASP A 107 -1.19 10.27 -10.10
N PHE A 108 -0.43 10.64 -9.06
CA PHE A 108 -0.52 9.98 -7.74
C PHE A 108 -1.92 10.06 -7.10
N LEU A 109 -2.75 11.03 -7.50
CA LEU A 109 -4.11 11.18 -6.97
C LEU A 109 -4.99 9.95 -7.21
N ARG A 110 -4.69 9.10 -8.19
CA ARG A 110 -5.43 7.85 -8.44
C ARG A 110 -5.41 6.85 -7.28
N PHE A 111 -4.45 6.98 -6.36
CA PHE A 111 -4.34 6.12 -5.18
C PHE A 111 -5.20 6.61 -4.01
N ILE A 112 -5.57 7.88 -3.97
CA ILE A 112 -6.31 8.49 -2.85
C ILE A 112 -7.66 7.78 -2.57
N PRO A 113 -8.48 7.41 -3.57
CA PRO A 113 -9.74 6.71 -3.32
C PRO A 113 -9.61 5.29 -2.74
N ILE A 114 -8.39 4.75 -2.61
CA ILE A 114 -8.15 3.39 -2.09
C ILE A 114 -8.30 3.34 -0.56
N PHE A 115 -7.99 4.44 0.13
CA PHE A 115 -7.99 4.52 1.59
C PHE A 115 -8.79 5.76 2.06
N PRO A 116 -10.10 5.85 1.73
CA PRO A 116 -10.89 7.05 2.00
C PRO A 116 -11.10 7.32 3.49
N VAL A 117 -10.91 6.31 4.34
CA VAL A 117 -10.92 6.43 5.80
C VAL A 117 -9.69 5.70 6.33
N CYS A 118 -8.89 6.40 7.15
CA CYS A 118 -7.74 5.81 7.82
C CYS A 118 -7.57 6.37 9.22
N LYS A 119 -6.91 5.59 10.08
CA LYS A 119 -6.59 6.00 11.44
C LYS A 119 -5.51 7.08 11.44
N ARG A 120 -4.50 6.92 10.59
CA ARG A 120 -3.39 7.85 10.42
C ARG A 120 -3.01 7.98 8.96
N PHE A 121 -2.70 9.21 8.57
CA PHE A 121 -2.26 9.55 7.22
C PHE A 121 -0.98 10.39 7.30
N LEU A 122 0.06 9.89 6.64
CA LEU A 122 1.38 10.48 6.58
C LEU A 122 1.64 10.90 5.13
N LEU A 123 1.56 12.20 4.85
CA LEU A 123 1.87 12.77 3.55
C LEU A 123 3.29 13.36 3.58
N TYR A 124 4.23 12.69 2.91
CA TYR A 124 5.65 13.06 2.95
C TYR A 124 6.22 13.24 1.56
N GLY A 125 7.01 14.30 1.39
CA GLY A 125 7.73 14.49 0.16
C GLY A 125 8.68 15.68 0.18
N THR A 126 9.62 15.70 -0.75
CA THR A 126 10.51 16.85 -0.97
C THR A 126 10.12 17.66 -2.21
N GLU A 127 9.32 17.07 -3.11
CA GLU A 127 8.79 17.76 -4.28
C GLU A 127 7.45 18.40 -3.90
N PRO A 128 7.24 19.69 -4.22
CA PRO A 128 6.00 20.36 -3.89
C PRO A 128 4.81 19.76 -4.66
N ILE A 129 3.66 19.69 -3.99
CA ILE A 129 2.36 19.50 -4.65
C ILE A 129 1.65 20.84 -4.75
N SER A 130 0.72 20.95 -5.68
CA SER A 130 -0.14 22.13 -5.78
C SER A 130 -1.16 22.20 -4.65
N SER A 131 -1.59 23.42 -4.34
CA SER A 131 -2.71 23.67 -3.42
C SER A 131 -4.01 22.92 -3.82
N GLN A 132 -4.23 22.70 -5.12
CA GLN A 132 -5.40 21.94 -5.62
C GLN A 132 -5.27 20.44 -5.32
N GLU A 133 -4.10 19.85 -5.51
CA GLU A 133 -3.84 18.46 -5.17
C GLU A 133 -3.96 18.21 -3.67
N LEU A 134 -3.39 19.10 -2.84
CA LEU A 134 -3.53 19.00 -1.39
C LEU A 134 -5.00 19.04 -0.97
N LYS A 135 -5.75 20.02 -1.49
CA LYS A 135 -7.18 20.13 -1.21
C LYS A 135 -7.94 18.87 -1.63
N TYR A 136 -7.64 18.30 -2.79
CA TYR A 136 -8.25 17.05 -3.21
C TYR A 136 -7.98 15.91 -2.22
N ILE A 137 -6.76 15.79 -1.69
CA ILE A 137 -6.43 14.78 -0.67
C ILE A 137 -7.28 15.00 0.59
N GLU A 138 -7.32 16.24 1.09
CA GLU A 138 -8.05 16.61 2.30
C GLU A 138 -9.57 16.40 2.16
N ASP A 139 -10.13 16.68 0.98
CA ASP A 139 -11.55 16.48 0.69
C ASP A 139 -11.94 14.99 0.56
N ASN A 140 -10.98 14.09 0.28
CA ASN A 140 -11.24 12.68 -0.03
C ASN A 140 -10.71 11.68 1.02
N VAL A 141 -9.91 12.12 1.99
CA VAL A 141 -9.34 11.25 3.04
C VAL A 141 -9.80 11.72 4.42
N VAL A 142 -10.64 10.91 5.06
CA VAL A 142 -11.03 11.10 6.45
C VAL A 142 -9.98 10.45 7.36
N VAL A 143 -9.41 11.24 8.27
CA VAL A 143 -8.38 10.78 9.21
C VAL A 143 -8.90 10.81 10.64
N GLU A 144 -8.90 9.66 11.31
CA GLU A 144 -9.53 9.50 12.64
C GLU A 144 -8.66 10.05 13.78
N GLU A 145 -7.33 9.87 13.74
CA GLU A 145 -6.43 10.30 14.82
C GLU A 145 -5.42 11.36 14.41
N ARG A 146 -4.65 11.13 13.33
CA ARG A 146 -3.48 11.95 13.03
C ARG A 146 -3.18 12.10 11.54
N TYR A 147 -3.25 13.34 11.07
CA TYR A 147 -2.77 13.77 9.76
C TYR A 147 -1.42 14.47 9.92
N ASN A 148 -0.37 13.99 9.24
CA ASN A 148 0.92 14.67 9.16
C ASN A 148 1.22 15.04 7.70
N CYS A 149 1.29 16.33 7.41
CA CYS A 149 1.71 16.85 6.11
C CYS A 149 3.12 17.42 6.23
N MET A 150 4.08 16.80 5.56
CA MET A 150 5.48 17.23 5.45
C MET A 150 5.91 17.27 4.00
N ILE A 151 5.01 17.69 3.12
CA ILE A 151 5.30 17.97 1.71
C ILE A 151 5.18 19.48 1.48
N PRO A 152 6.10 20.10 0.73
CA PRO A 152 5.96 21.50 0.35
C PRO A 152 4.69 21.72 -0.50
N VAL A 153 4.10 22.91 -0.43
CA VAL A 153 2.92 23.29 -1.21
C VAL A 153 3.25 24.52 -2.06
N ASN A 154 2.92 24.44 -3.35
CA ASN A 154 3.03 25.54 -4.31
C ASN A 154 1.67 26.16 -4.64
#